data_AF-A0A3L6DPP0-F1
#
_entry.id   AF-A0A3L6DPP0-F1
#
_cell.length_a   1.000
_cell.length_b   1.000
_cell.length_c   1.000
_cell.angle_alpha   90.00
_cell.angle_beta   90.00
_cell.angle_gamma   90.00
#
_symmetry.space_group_name_H-M   'P 1'
#
loop_
_entity.id
_entity.type
_entity.pdbx_description
1 polymer ?
#
loop_
_entity_poly.entity_id
_entity_poly.type
_entity_poly.pdbx_seq_one_letter_code
_entity_poly.pdbx_strand_id
1 'polypeptide(L)'
;MKHQARLHSGNHCTSFADYCVSMDKDGGDTTHEKKPRESLLCAEFAKAIHYINKSLSDDKCLKFLHMDLSNLFRRKGTNVLALLSKVASDVLDLTEFLHCEISTSTKFDDISSEEKTVAKSRDDRSSRDQTECAAKLVPLLLQKGVLRTNCIDCLDRTNVAQFSYGLAALGRQLHALGLAEAHKIELHDPLVDYLMDFYERMGDTLAIQYGGSAAHNKVVLLSFVNIQQQQ
;
A
#
# COMPACT_ATOMS: atom_id res chain seq x y z
N MET A 1 -9.12 16.48 -21.58
CA MET A 1 -8.81 15.10 -21.11
C MET A 1 -7.39 14.64 -21.45
N LYS A 2 -7.00 14.42 -22.73
CA LYS A 2 -5.66 13.90 -23.08
C LYS A 2 -4.48 14.71 -22.52
N HIS A 3 -4.57 16.04 -22.56
CA HIS A 3 -3.53 16.92 -22.03
C HIS A 3 -3.47 16.93 -20.49
N GLN A 4 -4.61 16.70 -19.82
CA GLN A 4 -4.74 16.71 -18.36
C GLN A 4 -4.27 15.38 -17.75
N ALA A 5 -4.54 14.26 -18.43
CA ALA A 5 -4.01 12.95 -18.05
C ALA A 5 -2.47 12.92 -18.13
N ARG A 6 -1.90 13.55 -19.17
CA ARG A 6 -0.44 13.69 -19.33
C ARG A 6 0.22 14.57 -18.27
N LEU A 7 -0.44 15.66 -17.87
CA LEU A 7 0.04 16.53 -16.79
C LEU A 7 -0.01 15.81 -15.42
N HIS A 8 -1.02 14.98 -15.19
CA HIS A 8 -1.13 14.21 -13.95
C HIS A 8 -0.09 13.07 -13.87
N SER A 9 0.25 12.42 -14.99
CA SER A 9 1.28 11.39 -15.06
C SER A 9 2.72 11.95 -15.17
N GLY A 10 2.89 13.15 -15.72
CA GLY A 10 4.19 13.74 -16.01
C GLY A 10 5.01 14.19 -14.79
N ASN A 11 4.38 14.35 -13.62
CA ASN A 11 5.06 14.74 -12.38
C ASN A 11 5.62 13.56 -11.57
N HIS A 12 5.36 12.32 -11.97
CA HIS A 12 5.81 11.12 -11.25
C HIS A 12 6.42 10.13 -12.23
N CYS A 13 7.75 10.16 -12.35
CA CYS A 13 8.53 9.27 -13.20
C CYS A 13 8.79 7.93 -12.48
N THR A 14 7.72 7.24 -12.09
CA THR A 14 7.74 5.90 -11.47
C THR A 14 6.72 5.02 -12.18
N SER A 15 6.99 3.71 -12.31
CA SER A 15 6.01 2.80 -12.92
C SER A 15 4.75 2.75 -12.07
N PHE A 16 3.59 3.15 -12.61
CA PHE A 16 2.32 2.98 -11.92
C PHE A 16 1.66 1.68 -12.37
N ALA A 17 1.25 0.86 -11.41
CA ALA A 17 0.15 -0.06 -11.61
C ALA A 17 -1.13 0.72 -11.25
N ASP A 18 -1.87 1.16 -12.26
CA ASP A 18 -3.18 1.79 -12.08
C ASP A 18 -4.24 0.66 -12.01
N TYR A 19 -4.70 0.42 -10.80
CA TYR A 19 -5.76 -0.51 -10.45
C TYR A 19 -7.10 0.23 -10.45
N CYS A 20 -7.89 0.02 -11.50
CA CYS A 20 -9.25 0.52 -11.54
C CYS A 20 -10.17 -0.61 -11.10
N VAL A 21 -10.56 -0.55 -9.84
CA VAL A 21 -11.62 -1.37 -9.27
C VAL A 21 -12.92 -0.72 -9.73
N SER A 22 -13.51 -1.22 -10.81
CA SER A 22 -14.81 -0.75 -11.28
C SER A 22 -15.83 -1.85 -11.15
N MET A 23 -16.98 -1.46 -10.66
CA MET A 23 -18.11 -2.27 -10.31
C MET A 23 -19.42 -1.83 -10.91
N ASP A 24 -19.79 -2.43 -12.03
CA ASP A 24 -21.16 -2.32 -12.51
C ASP A 24 -22.15 -2.83 -11.44
N LYS A 25 -22.91 -1.90 -10.85
CA LYS A 25 -24.14 -2.19 -10.11
C LYS A 25 -25.19 -2.70 -11.10
N ASP A 26 -25.08 -3.95 -11.51
CA ASP A 26 -26.22 -4.61 -12.12
C ASP A 26 -27.20 -5.02 -11.02
N GLY A 27 -28.36 -4.34 -11.00
CA GLY A 27 -29.62 -4.91 -10.50
C GLY A 27 -30.11 -4.45 -9.12
N GLY A 28 -30.38 -3.16 -8.93
CA GLY A 28 -31.14 -2.69 -7.77
C GLY A 28 -31.48 -1.20 -7.79
N ASP A 29 -32.50 -0.84 -8.57
CA ASP A 29 -33.33 0.39 -8.53
C ASP A 29 -32.55 1.74 -8.61
N THR A 30 -32.55 2.56 -9.66
CA THR A 30 -33.46 2.86 -10.77
C THR A 30 -32.59 3.39 -11.93
N THR A 31 -32.85 2.93 -13.16
CA THR A 31 -32.57 3.50 -14.50
C THR A 31 -32.06 2.43 -15.46
N HIS A 32 -32.81 2.22 -16.54
CA HIS A 32 -32.42 1.40 -17.69
C HIS A 32 -31.21 2.03 -18.42
N GLU A 33 -30.02 1.88 -17.87
CA GLU A 33 -28.80 2.29 -18.59
C GLU A 33 -28.41 1.18 -19.58
N LYS A 34 -28.50 1.47 -20.88
CA LYS A 34 -28.19 0.50 -21.96
C LYS A 34 -26.73 0.06 -21.98
N LYS A 35 -25.83 0.89 -21.43
CA LYS A 35 -24.45 0.55 -21.12
C LYS A 35 -24.16 1.11 -19.74
N PRO A 36 -23.65 0.31 -18.81
CA PRO A 36 -23.26 0.79 -17.50
C PRO A 36 -22.22 1.92 -17.62
N ARG A 37 -22.44 3.00 -16.88
CA ARG A 37 -21.53 4.16 -16.82
C ARG A 37 -20.07 3.77 -16.58
N GLU A 38 -19.81 2.73 -15.79
CA GLU A 38 -18.45 2.34 -15.45
C GLU A 38 -17.74 1.60 -16.57
N SER A 39 -18.44 0.69 -17.24
CA SER A 39 -17.95 0.04 -18.46
C SER A 39 -17.50 1.07 -19.52
N LEU A 40 -18.23 2.18 -19.67
CA LEU A 40 -17.83 3.26 -20.58
C LEU A 40 -16.58 4.01 -20.07
N LEU A 41 -16.55 4.36 -18.78
CA LEU A 41 -15.42 5.09 -18.19
C LEU A 41 -14.13 4.24 -18.22
N CYS A 42 -14.23 2.95 -17.92
CA CYS A 42 -13.15 1.99 -17.97
C CYS A 42 -12.55 1.92 -19.39
N ALA A 43 -13.39 1.87 -20.42
CA ALA A 43 -12.93 1.89 -21.81
C ALA A 43 -12.20 3.21 -22.17
N GLU A 44 -12.70 4.36 -21.73
CA GLU A 44 -12.02 5.65 -21.95
C GLU A 44 -10.72 5.76 -21.16
N PHE A 45 -10.66 5.22 -19.95
CA PHE A 45 -9.46 5.19 -19.12
C PHE A 45 -8.37 4.30 -19.75
N ALA A 46 -8.75 3.12 -20.24
CA ALA A 46 -7.85 2.25 -21.00
C ALA A 46 -7.30 2.92 -22.26
N LYS A 47 -8.13 3.65 -23.00
CA LYS A 47 -7.69 4.44 -24.17
C LYS A 47 -6.72 5.55 -23.77
N ALA A 48 -6.96 6.22 -22.64
CA ALA A 48 -6.08 7.27 -22.13
C ALA A 48 -4.70 6.71 -21.73
N ILE A 49 -4.68 5.58 -21.01
CA ILE A 49 -3.44 4.88 -20.65
C ILE A 49 -2.68 4.43 -21.90
N HIS A 50 -3.37 3.80 -22.86
CA HIS A 50 -2.77 3.41 -24.12
C HIS A 50 -2.15 4.62 -24.85
N TYR A 51 -2.84 5.76 -24.86
CA TYR A 51 -2.33 6.99 -25.46
C TYR A 51 -1.08 7.54 -24.73
N ILE A 52 -1.06 7.51 -23.40
CA ILE A 52 0.10 7.95 -22.60
C ILE A 52 1.31 7.06 -22.84
N ASN A 53 1.10 5.74 -22.84
CA ASN A 53 2.15 4.74 -23.01
C ASN A 53 2.82 4.81 -24.38
N LYS A 54 2.20 5.39 -25.42
CA LYS A 54 2.86 5.66 -26.72
C LYS A 54 4.11 6.54 -26.61
N SER A 55 4.21 7.33 -25.54
CA SER A 55 5.35 8.22 -25.28
C SER A 55 6.28 7.75 -24.16
N LEU A 56 6.07 6.54 -23.64
CA LEU A 56 6.84 5.95 -22.55
C LEU A 56 7.57 4.70 -23.04
N SER A 57 8.71 4.40 -22.43
CA SER A 57 9.41 3.13 -22.60
C SER A 57 8.72 2.03 -21.79
N ASP A 58 8.96 0.76 -22.14
CA ASP A 58 8.29 -0.39 -21.53
C ASP A 58 8.51 -0.49 -20.02
N ASP A 59 9.68 -0.04 -19.53
CA ASP A 59 10.04 0.01 -18.11
C ASP A 59 9.30 1.10 -17.31
N LYS A 60 8.66 2.05 -18.00
CA LYS A 60 7.94 3.18 -17.39
C LYS A 60 6.46 3.19 -17.76
N CYS A 61 6.00 2.18 -18.48
CA CYS A 61 4.62 2.13 -18.94
C CYS A 61 3.65 2.02 -17.75
N LEU A 62 2.51 2.67 -17.88
CA LEU A 62 1.39 2.53 -16.95
C LEU A 62 0.72 1.18 -17.22
N LYS A 63 0.60 0.35 -16.20
CA LYS A 63 -0.08 -0.94 -16.29
C LYS A 63 -1.51 -0.77 -15.79
N PHE A 64 -2.48 -1.03 -16.66
CA PHE A 64 -3.90 -0.94 -16.33
C PHE A 64 -4.46 -2.32 -15.99
N LEU A 65 -5.12 -2.43 -14.84
CA LEU A 65 -5.85 -3.63 -14.46
C LEU A 65 -7.26 -3.26 -14.03
N HIS A 66 -8.23 -3.81 -14.75
CA HIS A 66 -9.64 -3.67 -14.45
C HIS A 66 -10.12 -4.89 -13.66
N MET A 67 -10.72 -4.67 -12.49
CA MET A 67 -11.28 -5.74 -11.67
C MET A 67 -12.71 -5.43 -11.23
N ASP A 68 -13.60 -6.38 -11.52
CA ASP A 68 -15.01 -6.35 -11.14
C ASP A 68 -15.24 -7.10 -9.80
N LEU A 69 -14.77 -6.52 -8.68
CA LEU A 69 -15.08 -6.92 -7.29
C LEU A 69 -16.57 -7.18 -6.90
N SER A 70 -17.57 -6.29 -6.97
CA SER A 70 -19.03 -6.60 -6.90
C SER A 70 -19.48 -7.84 -7.65
N ASN A 71 -19.11 -8.10 -8.91
CA ASN A 71 -19.44 -9.41 -9.51
C ASN A 71 -18.71 -10.55 -8.81
N LEU A 72 -17.46 -10.36 -8.44
CA LEU A 72 -16.69 -11.36 -7.68
C LEU A 72 -17.26 -11.59 -6.27
N PHE A 73 -17.79 -10.57 -5.60
CA PHE A 73 -18.45 -10.62 -4.29
C PHE A 73 -19.83 -11.27 -4.39
N ARG A 74 -20.54 -11.12 -5.52
CA ARG A 74 -21.83 -11.77 -5.77
C ARG A 74 -21.69 -13.26 -6.11
N ARG A 75 -20.55 -13.69 -6.64
CA ARG A 75 -20.30 -15.10 -7.02
C ARG A 75 -19.99 -15.95 -5.79
N LYS A 76 -20.82 -16.96 -5.53
CA LYS A 76 -20.55 -17.97 -4.49
C LYS A 76 -19.29 -18.78 -4.83
N GLY A 77 -18.43 -19.03 -3.83
CA GLY A 77 -17.23 -19.86 -3.96
C GLY A 77 -16.00 -19.18 -4.56
N THR A 78 -16.04 -17.87 -4.83
CA THR A 78 -14.84 -17.11 -5.25
C THR A 78 -14.17 -16.48 -4.04
N ASN A 79 -12.93 -16.88 -3.75
CA ASN A 79 -12.13 -16.22 -2.73
C ASN A 79 -11.51 -14.93 -3.30
N VAL A 80 -12.27 -13.84 -3.18
CA VAL A 80 -11.88 -12.52 -3.68
C VAL A 80 -10.60 -12.03 -3.01
N LEU A 81 -10.38 -12.35 -1.73
CA LEU A 81 -9.16 -11.98 -1.02
C LEU A 81 -7.95 -12.70 -1.60
N ALA A 82 -8.05 -13.99 -1.90
CA ALA A 82 -6.99 -14.74 -2.56
C ALA A 82 -6.64 -14.16 -3.94
N LEU A 83 -7.64 -13.73 -4.71
CA LEU A 83 -7.42 -13.05 -5.99
C LEU A 83 -6.70 -11.71 -5.81
N LEU A 84 -7.16 -10.89 -4.85
CA LEU A 84 -6.53 -9.61 -4.53
C LEU A 84 -5.10 -9.80 -4.01
N SER A 85 -4.84 -10.81 -3.18
CA SER A 85 -3.51 -11.16 -2.70
C SER A 85 -2.60 -11.61 -3.85
N LYS A 86 -3.11 -12.36 -4.83
CA LYS A 86 -2.34 -12.74 -6.02
C LYS A 86 -1.94 -11.52 -6.82
N VAL A 87 -2.90 -10.65 -7.13
CA VAL A 87 -2.63 -9.38 -7.82
C VAL A 87 -1.63 -8.53 -7.05
N ALA A 88 -1.80 -8.41 -5.73
CA ALA A 88 -0.89 -7.67 -4.88
C ALA A 88 0.55 -8.20 -4.96
N SER A 89 0.70 -9.53 -4.95
CA SER A 89 2.00 -10.17 -5.16
C SER A 89 2.59 -9.83 -6.53
N ASP A 90 1.81 -10.00 -7.60
CA ASP A 90 2.25 -9.71 -8.97
C ASP A 90 2.68 -8.23 -9.12
N VAL A 91 1.97 -7.31 -8.46
CA VAL A 91 2.32 -5.89 -8.46
C VAL A 91 3.60 -5.65 -7.67
N LEU A 92 3.76 -6.24 -6.49
CA LEU A 92 4.97 -6.10 -5.68
C LEU A 92 6.22 -6.65 -6.38
N ASP A 93 6.09 -7.71 -7.19
CA ASP A 93 7.17 -8.22 -8.04
C ASP A 93 7.61 -7.20 -9.11
N LEU A 94 6.69 -6.35 -9.55
CA LEU A 94 6.96 -5.32 -10.55
C LEU A 94 7.45 -4.01 -9.93
N THR A 95 6.90 -3.63 -8.79
CA THR A 95 7.13 -2.31 -8.19
C THR A 95 8.22 -2.32 -7.13
N GLU A 96 8.59 -3.49 -6.60
CA GLU A 96 9.42 -3.65 -5.41
C GLU A 96 8.82 -2.91 -4.20
N PHE A 97 9.55 -2.93 -3.09
CA PHE A 97 9.32 -2.08 -1.93
C PHE A 97 10.65 -1.45 -1.47
N LEU A 98 10.56 -0.36 -0.72
CA LEU A 98 11.74 0.28 -0.14
C LEU A 98 12.23 -0.55 1.06
N HIS A 99 13.50 -0.94 1.04
CA HIS A 99 14.18 -1.57 2.16
C HIS A 99 15.56 -0.92 2.33
N CYS A 100 15.85 -0.42 3.54
CA CYS A 100 17.09 0.26 3.84
C CYS A 100 17.69 -0.27 5.14
N GLU A 101 19.02 -0.31 5.18
CA GLU A 101 19.79 -0.53 6.39
C GLU A 101 20.16 0.82 7.02
N ILE A 102 20.08 0.91 8.34
CA ILE A 102 20.48 2.09 9.09
C ILE A 102 21.74 1.74 9.88
N SER A 103 22.88 2.31 9.50
CA SER A 103 24.12 2.17 10.25
C SER A 103 24.31 3.38 11.16
N THR A 104 24.35 3.16 12.47
CA THR A 104 24.75 4.18 13.44
C THR A 104 26.23 4.02 13.75
N SER A 105 27.05 5.03 13.41
CA SER A 105 28.46 5.02 13.81
C SER A 105 28.55 5.38 15.29
N THR A 106 28.44 4.40 16.17
CA THR A 106 28.84 4.58 17.57
C THR A 106 30.36 4.41 17.62
N LYS A 107 31.10 5.52 17.72
CA LYS A 107 32.50 5.48 18.14
C LYS A 107 32.49 5.12 19.63
N PHE A 108 32.51 3.83 19.95
CA PHE A 108 32.95 3.39 21.26
C PHE A 108 34.46 3.25 21.20
N ASP A 109 35.17 4.30 21.64
CA ASP A 109 36.59 4.17 21.96
C ASP A 109 36.68 3.33 23.24
N ASP A 110 37.02 2.06 23.08
CA ASP A 110 37.48 1.18 24.15
C ASP A 110 38.75 1.79 24.77
N ILE A 111 38.68 2.20 26.04
CA ILE A 111 39.86 2.29 26.88
C ILE A 111 39.64 1.37 28.08
N SER A 112 40.19 0.17 27.96
CA SER A 112 40.51 -0.70 29.08
C SER A 112 41.75 -0.18 29.83
N SER A 113 41.67 -0.26 31.16
CA SER A 113 42.76 -0.57 32.12
C SER A 113 43.40 0.57 32.93
N GLU A 114 43.25 0.39 34.26
CA GLU A 114 44.14 0.69 35.39
C GLU A 114 43.95 1.96 36.27
N GLU A 115 43.90 1.68 37.57
CA GLU A 115 43.68 2.56 38.73
C GLU A 115 44.84 3.54 38.99
N LYS A 116 44.53 4.76 39.48
CA LYS A 116 44.93 5.27 40.83
C LYS A 116 44.69 6.78 41.06
N THR A 117 43.99 7.05 42.17
CA THR A 117 44.20 8.12 43.18
C THR A 117 44.00 9.63 42.91
N VAL A 118 43.09 10.19 43.74
CA VAL A 118 43.17 11.44 44.56
C VAL A 118 42.86 12.81 43.92
N ALA A 119 41.67 13.31 44.30
CA ALA A 119 41.24 14.68 44.64
C ALA A 119 41.86 15.93 43.96
N LYS A 120 41.02 16.71 43.24
CA LYS A 120 40.79 18.15 43.51
C LYS A 120 39.62 18.74 42.70
N SER A 121 39.22 19.93 43.11
CA SER A 121 37.95 20.65 42.95
C SER A 121 37.82 21.58 41.73
N ARG A 122 36.55 21.95 41.45
CA ARG A 122 36.02 23.23 40.92
C ARG A 122 35.92 23.46 39.40
N ASP A 123 34.68 23.80 39.03
CA ASP A 123 34.17 24.67 37.96
C ASP A 123 34.89 24.71 36.61
N ASP A 124 34.22 24.24 35.55
CA ASP A 124 33.97 25.12 34.41
C ASP A 124 32.77 24.66 33.56
N ARG A 125 32.03 25.63 33.04
CA ARG A 125 30.93 25.43 32.08
C ARG A 125 31.52 24.94 30.76
N SER A 126 31.06 23.81 30.24
CA SER A 126 31.19 23.55 28.80
C SER A 126 29.90 23.02 28.20
N SER A 127 29.66 23.53 27.01
CA SER A 127 28.57 23.33 26.07
C SER A 127 28.07 21.90 26.02
N ARG A 128 26.74 21.74 26.08
CA ARG A 128 26.03 20.58 25.51
C ARG A 128 26.41 20.48 24.03
N ASP A 129 27.46 19.74 23.74
CA ASP A 129 27.78 19.35 22.38
C ASP A 129 26.72 18.33 21.99
N GLN A 130 25.78 18.76 21.14
CA GLN A 130 24.80 17.87 20.54
C GLN A 130 25.59 16.94 19.63
N THR A 131 26.00 15.79 20.14
CA THR A 131 26.51 14.71 19.32
C THR A 131 25.34 14.15 18.51
N GLU A 132 24.99 14.82 17.41
CA GLU A 132 24.13 14.27 16.38
C GLU A 132 24.84 13.01 15.85
N CYS A 133 24.41 11.84 16.34
CA CYS A 133 24.79 10.59 15.72
C CYS A 133 24.19 10.58 14.31
N ALA A 134 25.00 10.92 13.31
CA ALA A 134 24.61 10.88 11.91
C ALA A 134 24.35 9.42 11.50
N ALA A 135 23.11 8.98 11.59
CA ALA A 135 22.68 7.68 11.10
C ALA A 135 22.76 7.69 9.56
N LYS A 136 23.52 6.76 8.99
CA LYS A 136 23.63 6.61 7.54
C LYS A 136 22.57 5.61 7.06
N LEU A 137 21.70 6.06 6.17
CA LEU A 137 20.70 5.22 5.51
C LEU A 137 21.31 4.65 4.22
N VAL A 138 21.37 3.32 4.08
CA VAL A 138 21.85 2.64 2.88
C VAL A 138 20.68 1.84 2.27
N PRO A 139 20.16 2.21 1.08
CA PRO A 139 19.09 1.47 0.45
C PRO A 139 19.57 0.11 -0.06
N LEU A 140 18.90 -0.96 0.35
CA LEU A 140 19.10 -2.34 -0.09
C LEU A 140 18.15 -2.69 -1.24
N LEU A 141 16.91 -2.19 -1.19
CA LEU A 141 15.94 -2.25 -2.28
C LEU A 141 15.29 -0.89 -2.47
N LEU A 142 15.08 -0.51 -3.74
CA LEU A 142 14.38 0.73 -4.12
C LEU A 142 13.03 0.38 -4.73
N GLN A 143 11.99 1.07 -4.27
CA GLN A 143 10.67 1.00 -4.88
C GLN A 143 10.71 1.64 -6.27
N LYS A 144 10.43 0.83 -7.30
CA LYS A 144 10.44 1.20 -8.73
C LYS A 144 9.08 1.68 -9.21
N GLY A 145 8.02 1.44 -8.44
CA GLY A 145 6.66 1.79 -8.83
C GLY A 145 5.66 1.83 -7.68
N VAL A 146 4.41 2.16 -7.99
CA VAL A 146 3.32 2.23 -7.00
C VAL A 146 2.03 1.61 -7.55
N LEU A 147 1.25 1.02 -6.65
CA LEU A 147 -0.13 0.63 -6.93
C LEU A 147 -1.06 1.81 -6.64
N ARG A 148 -1.81 2.28 -7.63
CA ARG A 148 -2.89 3.25 -7.45
C ARG A 148 -4.23 2.53 -7.55
N THR A 149 -5.05 2.62 -6.52
CA THR A 149 -6.41 2.07 -6.51
C THR A 149 -7.44 3.17 -6.76
N ASN A 150 -8.40 2.93 -7.64
CA ASN A 150 -9.53 3.83 -7.90
C ASN A 150 -10.84 3.05 -7.90
N CYS A 151 -11.90 3.64 -7.34
CA CYS A 151 -13.28 3.13 -7.41
C CYS A 151 -14.23 4.33 -7.54
N ILE A 152 -15.17 4.26 -8.50
CA ILE A 152 -16.16 5.32 -8.73
C ILE A 152 -17.30 5.31 -7.71
N ASP A 153 -17.58 4.14 -7.12
CA ASP A 153 -18.73 3.92 -6.25
C ASP A 153 -18.49 4.23 -4.77
N CYS A 154 -17.41 3.71 -4.17
CA CYS A 154 -17.18 3.84 -2.75
C CYS A 154 -15.71 3.71 -2.33
N LEU A 155 -15.40 4.36 -1.21
CA LEU A 155 -14.11 4.28 -0.56
C LEU A 155 -13.81 2.87 -0.01
N ASP A 156 -14.84 2.17 0.49
CA ASP A 156 -14.71 0.85 1.13
C ASP A 156 -13.98 -0.17 0.24
N ARG A 157 -14.33 -0.24 -1.04
CA ARG A 157 -13.71 -1.17 -1.99
C ARG A 157 -12.27 -0.83 -2.30
N THR A 158 -11.97 0.47 -2.35
CA THR A 158 -10.59 0.97 -2.48
C THR A 158 -9.77 0.53 -1.27
N ASN A 159 -10.33 0.66 -0.07
CA ASN A 159 -9.67 0.28 1.18
C ASN A 159 -9.39 -1.23 1.26
N VAL A 160 -10.32 -2.10 0.83
CA VAL A 160 -10.11 -3.56 0.78
C VAL A 160 -8.97 -3.95 -0.18
N ALA A 161 -8.91 -3.33 -1.35
CA ALA A 161 -7.81 -3.56 -2.29
C ALA A 161 -6.46 -3.10 -1.70
N GLN A 162 -6.44 -1.94 -1.04
CA GLN A 162 -5.25 -1.43 -0.36
C GLN A 162 -4.81 -2.30 0.81
N PHE A 163 -5.75 -2.83 1.60
CA PHE A 163 -5.47 -3.80 2.66
C PHE A 163 -4.79 -5.05 2.12
N SER A 164 -5.34 -5.62 1.03
CA SER A 164 -4.78 -6.82 0.40
C SER A 164 -3.34 -6.58 -0.10
N TYR A 165 -3.08 -5.39 -0.64
CA TYR A 165 -1.73 -4.97 -1.04
C TYR A 165 -0.81 -4.79 0.17
N GLY A 166 -1.29 -4.13 1.22
CA GLY A 166 -0.57 -3.93 2.48
C GLY A 166 -0.17 -5.24 3.14
N LEU A 167 -1.06 -6.22 3.15
CA LEU A 167 -0.79 -7.54 3.73
C LEU A 167 0.32 -8.27 2.97
N ALA A 168 0.27 -8.26 1.64
CA ALA A 168 1.31 -8.86 0.82
C ALA A 168 2.66 -8.12 1.00
N ALA A 169 2.65 -6.79 1.08
CA ALA A 169 3.84 -5.99 1.31
C ALA A 169 4.45 -6.26 2.69
N LEU A 170 3.62 -6.35 3.74
CA LEU A 170 4.04 -6.63 5.10
C LEU A 170 4.71 -8.02 5.19
N GLY A 171 4.14 -9.04 4.55
CA GLY A 171 4.76 -10.36 4.51
C GLY A 171 6.16 -10.35 3.89
N ARG A 172 6.34 -9.65 2.77
CA ARG A 172 7.65 -9.49 2.12
C ARG A 172 8.63 -8.70 2.98
N GLN A 173 8.16 -7.65 3.65
CA GLN A 173 8.98 -6.83 4.54
C GLN A 173 9.47 -7.63 5.75
N LEU A 174 8.59 -8.40 6.40
CA LEU A 174 8.96 -9.25 7.54
C LEU A 174 9.96 -10.33 7.14
N HIS A 175 9.76 -10.95 5.97
CA HIS A 175 10.72 -11.91 5.43
C HIS A 175 12.07 -11.26 5.12
N ALA A 176 12.11 -10.07 4.53
CA ALA A 176 13.35 -9.34 4.26
C ALA A 176 14.10 -8.93 5.54
N LEU A 177 13.37 -8.69 6.64
CA LEU A 177 13.94 -8.42 7.96
C LEU A 177 14.39 -9.70 8.70
N GLY A 178 14.14 -10.89 8.14
CA GLY A 178 14.42 -12.17 8.80
C GLY A 178 13.49 -12.48 9.98
N LEU A 179 12.33 -11.80 10.07
CA LEU A 179 11.33 -11.99 11.13
C LEU A 179 10.28 -13.05 10.77
N ALA A 180 10.20 -13.46 9.50
CA ALA A 180 9.31 -14.50 9.01
C ALA A 180 10.04 -15.42 8.02
N GLU A 181 9.76 -16.72 8.08
CA GLU A 181 10.36 -17.71 7.17
C GLU A 181 9.75 -17.67 5.76
N ALA A 182 8.52 -17.18 5.62
CA ALA A 182 7.81 -17.05 4.36
C ALA A 182 7.45 -15.58 4.08
N HIS A 183 7.42 -15.22 2.79
CA HIS A 183 7.05 -13.87 2.32
C HIS A 183 5.54 -13.64 2.26
N LYS A 184 4.72 -14.61 2.69
CA LYS A 184 3.25 -14.55 2.68
C LYS A 184 2.73 -14.78 4.10
N ILE A 185 1.88 -13.86 4.56
CA ILE A 185 1.17 -13.97 5.83
C ILE A 185 -0.13 -14.76 5.58
N GLU A 186 -0.40 -15.74 6.43
CA GLU A 186 -1.63 -16.52 6.35
C GLU A 186 -2.80 -15.74 6.93
N LEU A 187 -4.01 -15.91 6.38
CA LEU A 187 -5.19 -15.11 6.75
C LEU A 187 -5.67 -15.29 8.19
N HIS A 188 -5.16 -16.30 8.90
CA HIS A 188 -5.47 -16.59 10.29
C HIS A 188 -4.35 -16.15 11.24
N ASP A 189 -3.28 -15.55 10.72
CA ASP A 189 -2.22 -14.99 11.54
C ASP A 189 -2.76 -13.77 12.32
N PRO A 190 -2.54 -13.67 13.64
CA PRO A 190 -2.99 -12.53 14.45
C PRO A 190 -2.54 -11.17 13.91
N LEU A 191 -1.42 -11.11 13.18
CA LEU A 191 -0.94 -9.90 12.52
C LEU A 191 -1.95 -9.35 11.50
N VAL A 192 -2.72 -10.23 10.86
CA VAL A 192 -3.77 -9.85 9.90
C VAL A 192 -4.85 -9.03 10.60
N ASP A 193 -5.24 -9.40 11.83
CA ASP A 193 -6.25 -8.68 12.59
C ASP A 193 -5.77 -7.27 12.96
N TYR A 194 -4.53 -7.14 13.43
CA TYR A 194 -3.93 -5.83 13.71
C TYR A 194 -3.83 -4.94 12.47
N LEU A 195 -3.44 -5.53 11.33
CA LEU A 195 -3.40 -4.80 10.07
C LEU A 195 -4.81 -4.39 9.63
N MET A 196 -5.79 -5.27 9.81
CA MET A 196 -7.18 -4.99 9.46
C MET A 196 -7.75 -3.84 10.29
N ASP A 197 -7.53 -3.83 11.60
CA ASP A 197 -7.88 -2.73 12.49
C ASP A 197 -7.26 -1.40 12.03
N PHE A 198 -6.00 -1.43 11.58
CA PHE A 198 -5.32 -0.25 11.06
C PHE A 198 -6.00 0.29 9.80
N TYR A 199 -6.30 -0.60 8.84
CA TYR A 199 -6.99 -0.23 7.60
C TYR A 199 -8.44 0.20 7.83
N GLU A 200 -9.14 -0.37 8.80
CA GLU A 200 -10.49 0.06 9.19
C GLU A 200 -10.47 1.51 9.71
N ARG A 201 -9.58 1.83 10.66
CA ARG A 201 -9.44 3.18 11.22
C ARG A 201 -9.00 4.19 10.16
N MET A 202 -8.11 3.79 9.26
CA MET A 202 -7.71 4.60 8.12
C MET A 202 -8.90 4.89 7.21
N GLY A 203 -9.69 3.86 6.87
CA GLY A 203 -10.90 3.97 6.06
C GLY A 203 -11.93 4.93 6.69
N ASP A 204 -12.19 4.80 7.99
CA ASP A 204 -13.10 5.68 8.73
C ASP A 204 -12.62 7.14 8.70
N THR A 205 -11.32 7.37 8.91
CA THR A 205 -10.74 8.72 8.88
C THR A 205 -10.87 9.36 7.50
N LEU A 206 -10.62 8.59 6.44
CA LEU A 206 -10.78 9.06 5.07
C LEU A 206 -12.25 9.31 4.72
N ALA A 207 -13.17 8.43 5.14
CA ALA A 207 -14.59 8.61 4.92
C ALA A 207 -15.11 9.93 5.51
N ILE A 208 -14.62 10.30 6.70
CA ILE A 208 -14.98 11.58 7.35
C ILE A 208 -14.58 12.77 6.47
N GLN A 209 -13.41 12.73 5.86
CA GLN A 209 -12.93 13.82 4.98
C GLN A 209 -13.74 13.95 3.70
N TYR A 210 -14.18 12.84 3.11
CA TYR A 210 -14.89 12.82 1.83
C TYR A 210 -16.41 12.98 1.96
N GLY A 211 -17.01 12.42 3.01
CA GLY A 211 -18.46 12.32 3.18
C GLY A 211 -18.99 12.85 4.50
N GLY A 212 -18.16 13.49 5.33
CA GLY A 212 -18.56 14.07 6.62
C GLY A 212 -19.01 13.05 7.67
N SER A 213 -18.78 11.76 7.43
CA SER A 213 -19.25 10.65 8.25
C SER A 213 -18.31 9.46 8.16
N ALA A 214 -18.36 8.56 9.15
CA ALA A 214 -17.59 7.31 9.13
C ALA A 214 -17.98 6.43 7.92
N ALA A 215 -17.14 5.44 7.60
CA ALA A 215 -17.39 4.55 6.47
C ALA A 215 -18.71 3.80 6.68
N HIS A 216 -19.62 3.92 5.71
CA HIS A 216 -21.01 3.51 5.87
C HIS A 216 -21.25 1.98 5.84
N ASN A 217 -20.19 1.17 5.69
CA ASN A 217 -20.26 -0.28 5.88
C ASN A 217 -19.04 -0.83 6.64
N LYS A 218 -18.96 -0.56 7.95
CA LYS A 218 -17.94 -1.12 8.87
C LYS A 218 -17.79 -2.66 8.78
N VAL A 219 -18.86 -3.30 8.34
CA VAL A 219 -19.02 -4.74 8.16
C VAL A 219 -18.18 -5.28 6.97
N VAL A 220 -17.61 -4.47 6.07
CA VAL A 220 -17.02 -5.00 4.83
C VAL A 220 -15.62 -5.59 4.99
N LEU A 221 -14.76 -5.17 5.92
CA LEU A 221 -13.44 -5.81 6.09
C LEU A 221 -13.52 -7.05 6.99
N LEU A 222 -14.09 -6.89 8.19
CA LEU A 222 -14.23 -7.96 9.19
C LEU A 222 -15.17 -9.08 8.74
N SER A 223 -16.30 -8.77 8.09
CA SER A 223 -17.18 -9.83 7.57
C SER A 223 -16.61 -10.48 6.33
N PHE A 224 -15.79 -9.77 5.56
CA PHE A 224 -15.18 -10.33 4.36
C PHE A 224 -14.14 -11.38 4.69
N VAL A 225 -13.31 -11.16 5.71
CA VAL A 225 -12.40 -12.22 6.19
C VAL A 225 -13.20 -13.35 6.86
N ASN A 226 -14.17 -13.04 7.73
CA ASN A 226 -14.98 -14.08 8.39
C ASN A 226 -15.82 -14.94 7.42
N ILE A 227 -16.37 -14.36 6.34
CA ILE A 227 -17.14 -15.10 5.31
C ILE A 227 -16.22 -16.01 4.50
N GLN A 228 -14.96 -15.61 4.26
CA GLN A 228 -13.98 -16.41 3.51
C GLN A 228 -13.26 -17.45 4.38
N GLN A 229 -13.23 -17.29 5.70
CA GLN A 229 -12.70 -18.31 6.64
C GLN A 229 -13.69 -19.45 6.93
N GLN A 230 -14.98 -19.31 6.56
CA GLN A 230 -16.02 -20.33 6.75
C GLN A 230 -16.34 -21.19 5.50
N GLN A 231 -15.59 -21.02 4.41
CA GLN A 231 -15.65 -21.87 3.20
C GLN A 231 -14.36 -22.67 3.05
#